data_AF-A0AAW9IAE9-F1
#
_entry.id   AF-A0AAW9IAE9-F1
#
_cell.length_a   1.000
_cell.length_b   1.000
_cell.length_c   1.000
_cell.angle_alpha   90.00
_cell.angle_beta   90.00
_cell.angle_gamma   90.00
#
_symmetry.space_group_name_H-M   'P 1'
#
loop_
_entity.id
_entity.type
_entity.pdbx_description
1 polymer ?
#
loop_
_entity_poly.entity_id
_entity_poly.type
_entity_poly.pdbx_seq_one_letter_code
_entity_poly.pdbx_strand_id
1 'polypeptide(L)'
;LSDFHHDEAAILNYTRLLKAASWIFLAMGIGAIITNYIQSLGLTFPSYIGAMISAAIIKNISDYKNFEIEDKEIETIGGISLSFYLSLALMGLKLWELFYLALPMIVMLVSQTILMGVFAYIVVFRTMGRNYEAAVFSSAMCGFGMGSTANAIANMDALTN
;
A
#
# COMPACT_ATOMS: atom_id res chain seq x y z
N LEU A 1 17.61 -33.76 1.56
CA LEU A 1 18.36 -33.27 0.39
C LEU A 1 17.52 -33.37 -0.90
N SER A 2 16.19 -33.20 -0.84
CA SER A 2 15.33 -33.11 -2.02
C SER A 2 14.07 -32.28 -1.75
N ASP A 3 14.23 -31.06 -1.22
CA ASP A 3 13.11 -30.11 -1.22
C ASP A 3 13.57 -28.65 -1.21
N PHE A 4 14.73 -28.39 -1.85
CA PHE A 4 15.31 -27.05 -2.02
C PHE A 4 15.11 -26.53 -3.45
N HIS A 5 13.93 -26.80 -4.05
CA HIS A 5 13.60 -26.36 -5.40
C HIS A 5 12.11 -25.98 -5.54
N HIS A 6 11.68 -24.96 -4.80
CA HIS A 6 10.52 -24.14 -5.21
C HIS A 6 10.91 -22.67 -5.41
N ASP A 7 12.15 -22.42 -5.85
CA ASP A 7 12.50 -21.24 -6.64
C ASP A 7 12.29 -21.55 -8.13
N GLU A 8 11.05 -21.95 -8.50
CA GLU A 8 10.63 -21.81 -9.88
C GLU A 8 10.49 -20.32 -10.13
N ALA A 9 11.46 -19.74 -10.85
CA ALA A 9 11.36 -18.43 -11.46
C ALA A 9 9.91 -18.25 -11.96
N ALA A 10 9.15 -17.37 -11.30
CA ALA A 10 7.76 -17.10 -11.66
C ALA A 10 7.76 -16.65 -13.12
N ILE A 11 7.42 -17.55 -14.03
CA ILE A 11 7.33 -17.23 -15.46
C ILE A 11 6.13 -16.31 -15.59
N LEU A 12 6.39 -15.00 -15.54
CA LEU A 12 5.41 -13.95 -15.77
C LEU A 12 4.79 -14.18 -17.14
N ASN A 13 3.58 -14.70 -17.15
CA ASN A 13 2.85 -14.96 -18.38
C ASN A 13 2.18 -13.65 -18.82
N TYR A 14 2.47 -13.21 -20.04
CA TYR A 14 1.88 -12.00 -20.62
C TYR A 14 0.34 -12.01 -20.53
N THR A 15 -0.29 -13.16 -20.73
CA THR A 15 -1.75 -13.30 -20.63
C THR A 15 -2.25 -13.08 -19.20
N ARG A 16 -1.51 -13.53 -18.19
CA ARG A 16 -1.84 -13.33 -16.77
C ARG A 16 -1.64 -11.87 -16.35
N LEU A 17 -0.56 -11.24 -16.83
CA LEU A 17 -0.28 -9.83 -16.58
C LEU A 17 -1.38 -8.93 -17.21
N LEU A 18 -1.81 -9.22 -18.44
CA LEU A 18 -2.94 -8.51 -19.05
C LEU A 18 -4.25 -8.72 -18.31
N LYS A 19 -4.51 -9.93 -17.81
CA LYS A 19 -5.71 -10.23 -17.02
C LYS A 19 -5.68 -9.48 -15.67
N ALA A 20 -4.53 -9.46 -14.99
CA ALA A 20 -4.29 -8.66 -13.79
C ALA A 20 -4.51 -7.16 -14.03
N ALA A 21 -3.93 -6.60 -15.10
CA ALA A 21 -4.15 -5.20 -15.48
C ALA A 21 -5.63 -4.91 -15.73
N SER A 22 -6.34 -5.83 -16.39
CA SER A 22 -7.78 -5.71 -16.66
C SER A 22 -8.61 -5.66 -15.38
N TRP A 23 -8.27 -6.48 -14.37
CA TRP A 23 -8.88 -6.42 -13.05
C TRP A 23 -8.63 -5.09 -12.34
N ILE A 24 -7.41 -4.55 -12.42
CA ILE A 24 -7.07 -3.24 -11.86
C ILE A 24 -7.91 -2.13 -12.52
N PHE A 25 -8.00 -2.11 -13.86
CA PHE A 25 -8.81 -1.12 -14.58
C PHE A 25 -10.30 -1.24 -14.24
N LEU A 26 -10.82 -2.46 -14.13
CA LEU A 26 -12.21 -2.71 -13.76
C LEU A 26 -12.51 -2.22 -12.34
N ALA A 27 -11.62 -2.51 -11.38
CA ALA A 27 -11.73 -2.02 -10.00
C ALA A 27 -11.67 -0.48 -9.93
N MET A 28 -10.80 0.15 -10.71
CA MET A 28 -10.72 1.61 -10.80
C MET A 28 -11.98 2.22 -11.42
N GLY A 29 -12.51 1.62 -12.49
CA GLY A 29 -13.72 2.10 -13.17
C GLY A 29 -14.95 2.05 -12.28
N ILE A 30 -15.18 0.92 -11.61
CA ILE A 30 -16.27 0.78 -10.62
C ILE A 30 -16.02 1.71 -9.43
N GLY A 31 -14.78 1.77 -8.93
CA GLY A 31 -14.39 2.63 -7.83
C GLY A 31 -14.66 4.10 -8.07
N ALA A 32 -14.48 4.60 -9.30
CA ALA A 32 -14.80 5.97 -9.65
C ALA A 32 -16.30 6.28 -9.53
N ILE A 33 -17.17 5.34 -9.91
CA ILE A 33 -18.63 5.48 -9.75
C ILE A 33 -18.99 5.54 -8.26
N ILE A 34 -18.39 4.66 -7.46
CA ILE A 34 -18.57 4.63 -5.99
C ILE A 34 -18.13 5.97 -5.37
N THR A 35 -16.95 6.47 -5.74
CA THR A 35 -16.44 7.76 -5.24
C THR A 35 -17.40 8.91 -5.57
N ASN A 36 -17.92 8.98 -6.80
CA ASN A 36 -18.88 10.03 -7.18
C ASN A 36 -20.18 9.94 -6.37
N TYR A 37 -20.67 8.74 -6.11
CA TYR A 37 -21.84 8.54 -5.27
C TYR A 37 -21.59 8.99 -3.83
N ILE A 38 -20.44 8.65 -3.25
CA ILE A 38 -20.08 9.07 -1.88
C ILE A 38 -19.93 10.59 -1.80
N GLN A 39 -19.33 11.22 -2.80
CA GLN A 39 -19.21 12.68 -2.85
C GLN A 39 -20.57 13.37 -2.97
N SER A 40 -21.53 12.76 -3.65
CA SER A 40 -22.90 13.28 -3.74
C SER A 40 -23.64 13.29 -2.39
N LEU A 41 -23.21 12.46 -1.43
CA LEU A 41 -23.73 12.42 -0.06
C LEU A 41 -23.12 13.50 0.85
N GLY A 42 -22.26 14.38 0.31
CA GLY A 42 -21.59 15.44 1.06
C GLY A 42 -20.31 15.00 1.78
N LEU A 43 -19.82 13.78 1.53
CA LEU A 43 -18.60 13.26 2.14
C LEU A 43 -17.41 13.38 1.18
N THR A 44 -16.41 14.19 1.54
CA THR A 44 -15.21 14.41 0.72
C THR A 44 -14.12 13.40 1.06
N PHE A 45 -14.15 12.25 0.40
CA PHE A 45 -13.06 11.27 0.47
C PHE A 45 -12.06 11.42 -0.68
N PRO A 46 -10.79 11.06 -0.44
CA PRO A 46 -9.81 10.90 -1.52
C PRO A 46 -10.32 9.94 -2.60
N SER A 47 -9.97 10.22 -3.86
CA SER A 47 -10.51 9.49 -5.01
C SER A 47 -10.15 8.00 -5.03
N TYR A 48 -9.03 7.61 -4.41
CA TYR A 48 -8.58 6.21 -4.32
C TYR A 48 -9.42 5.36 -3.35
N ILE A 49 -10.20 5.97 -2.45
CA ILE A 49 -10.99 5.23 -1.46
C ILE A 49 -12.07 4.39 -2.16
N GLY A 50 -12.78 4.94 -3.14
CA GLY A 50 -13.77 4.16 -3.90
C GLY A 50 -13.14 3.01 -4.68
N ALA A 51 -11.93 3.20 -5.22
CA ALA A 51 -11.16 2.12 -5.87
C ALA A 51 -10.77 1.02 -4.87
N MET A 52 -10.34 1.38 -3.66
CA MET A 52 -10.06 0.39 -2.60
C MET A 52 -11.30 -0.41 -2.19
N ILE A 53 -12.44 0.26 -2.01
CA ILE A 53 -13.71 -0.43 -1.68
C ILE A 53 -14.11 -1.37 -2.81
N SER A 54 -14.04 -0.90 -4.06
CA SER A 54 -14.34 -1.74 -5.23
C SER A 54 -13.42 -2.95 -5.30
N ALA A 55 -12.11 -2.76 -5.10
CA ALA A 55 -11.13 -3.84 -5.11
C ALA A 55 -11.40 -4.86 -4.00
N ALA A 56 -11.74 -4.40 -2.79
CA ALA A 56 -12.11 -5.27 -1.67
C ALA A 56 -13.37 -6.10 -1.97
N ILE A 57 -14.38 -5.52 -2.62
CA ILE A 57 -15.59 -6.25 -3.02
C ILE A 57 -15.26 -7.31 -4.08
N ILE A 58 -14.47 -6.95 -5.10
CA ILE A 58 -14.04 -7.88 -6.15
C ILE A 58 -13.26 -9.05 -5.54
N LYS A 59 -12.32 -8.75 -4.63
CA LYS A 59 -11.52 -9.78 -3.95
C LYS A 59 -12.37 -10.67 -3.05
N ASN A 60 -13.29 -10.12 -2.28
CA ASN A 60 -14.22 -10.91 -1.46
C ASN A 60 -15.11 -11.85 -2.30
N ILE A 61 -15.61 -11.38 -3.45
CA ILE A 61 -16.39 -12.23 -4.37
C ILE A 61 -15.50 -13.33 -4.98
N SER A 62 -14.23 -13.02 -5.24
CA SER A 62 -13.22 -13.98 -5.68
C SER A 62 -13.03 -15.13 -4.72
N ASP A 63 -12.80 -14.79 -3.46
CA ASP A 63 -12.57 -15.77 -2.40
C ASP A 63 -13.82 -16.64 -2.21
N TYR A 64 -15.02 -16.06 -2.30
CA TYR A 64 -16.27 -16.80 -2.20
C TYR A 64 -16.50 -17.77 -3.37
N LYS A 65 -16.18 -17.36 -4.61
CA LYS A 65 -16.37 -18.18 -5.82
C LYS A 65 -15.16 -19.08 -6.13
N ASN A 66 -14.07 -19.00 -5.37
CA ASN A 66 -12.81 -19.70 -5.62
C ASN A 66 -12.29 -19.52 -7.06
N PHE A 67 -12.44 -18.33 -7.64
CA PHE A 67 -11.74 -18.04 -8.89
C PHE A 67 -10.35 -17.50 -8.58
N GLU A 68 -9.34 -17.97 -9.32
CA GLU A 68 -7.97 -17.48 -9.16
C GLU A 68 -7.86 -16.07 -9.78
N ILE A 69 -7.60 -15.10 -8.91
CA ILE A 69 -7.03 -13.80 -9.30
C ILE A 69 -5.51 -13.93 -9.31
N GLU A 70 -4.89 -13.34 -10.32
CA GLU A 70 -3.45 -13.23 -10.48
C GLU A 70 -2.83 -12.23 -9.48
N ASP A 71 -2.87 -12.58 -8.19
CA ASP A 71 -2.42 -11.71 -7.09
C ASP A 71 -0.94 -11.31 -7.23
N LYS A 72 -0.07 -12.25 -7.63
CA LYS A 72 1.37 -12.00 -7.84
C LYS A 72 1.61 -10.99 -8.96
N GLU A 73 0.87 -11.10 -10.06
CA GLU A 73 0.97 -10.20 -11.20
C GLU A 73 0.42 -8.80 -10.87
N ILE A 74 -0.69 -8.73 -10.11
CA ILE A 74 -1.23 -7.46 -9.61
C ILE A 74 -0.21 -6.76 -8.71
N GLU A 75 0.42 -7.48 -7.79
CA GLU A 75 1.47 -6.94 -6.90
C GLU A 75 2.69 -6.45 -7.71
N THR A 76 3.12 -7.21 -8.71
CA THR A 76 4.22 -6.82 -9.61
C THR A 76 3.89 -5.52 -10.37
N ILE A 77 2.69 -5.42 -10.95
CA ILE A 77 2.22 -4.20 -11.63
C ILE A 77 2.15 -3.03 -10.64
N GLY A 78 1.70 -3.28 -9.40
CA GLY A 78 1.63 -2.29 -8.33
C GLY A 78 3.01 -1.75 -7.94
N GLY A 79 4.00 -2.63 -7.76
CA GLY A 79 5.39 -2.26 -7.45
C GLY A 79 6.04 -1.43 -8.57
N ILE A 80 5.82 -1.81 -9.83
CA ILE A 80 6.27 -1.03 -11.00
C ILE A 80 5.60 0.35 -10.99
N SER A 81 4.28 0.39 -10.80
CA SER A 81 3.50 1.65 -10.79
C SER A 81 3.95 2.60 -9.67
N LEU A 82 4.25 2.07 -8.48
CA LEU A 82 4.76 2.87 -7.37
C LEU A 82 6.15 3.45 -7.66
N SER A 83 7.02 2.66 -8.30
CA SER A 83 8.36 3.11 -8.70
C SER A 83 8.27 4.24 -9.73
N PHE A 84 7.36 4.13 -10.70
CA PHE A 84 7.05 5.20 -11.64
C PHE A 84 6.49 6.44 -10.94
N TYR A 85 5.54 6.27 -10.01
CA TYR A 85 4.97 7.37 -9.23
C TYR A 85 6.05 8.15 -8.46
N LEU A 86 6.94 7.44 -7.76
CA LEU A 86 8.04 8.06 -7.04
C LEU A 86 9.01 8.77 -8.00
N SER A 87 9.37 8.14 -9.12
CA SER A 87 10.22 8.77 -10.13
C SER A 87 9.63 10.07 -10.65
N LEU A 88 8.33 10.10 -10.97
CA LEU A 88 7.64 11.30 -11.43
C LEU A 88 7.56 12.38 -10.34
N ALA A 89 7.32 11.98 -9.09
CA ALA A 89 7.31 12.91 -7.95
C ALA A 89 8.68 13.57 -7.74
N LEU A 90 9.77 12.82 -7.91
CA LEU A 90 11.14 13.32 -7.74
C LEU A 90 11.58 14.27 -8.87
N MET A 91 11.15 14.02 -10.12
CA MET A 91 11.49 14.87 -11.26
C MET A 91 11.02 16.34 -11.09
N GLY A 92 9.93 16.56 -10.34
CA GLY A 92 9.38 17.90 -10.10
C GLY A 92 10.06 18.67 -8.95
N LEU A 93 10.99 18.07 -8.21
CA LEU A 93 11.58 18.69 -7.03
C LEU A 93 12.62 19.75 -7.42
N LYS A 94 12.35 21.00 -7.05
CA LYS A 94 13.34 22.07 -7.08
C LYS A 94 14.21 22.00 -5.83
N LEU A 95 15.34 21.29 -5.91
CA LEU A 95 16.29 21.12 -4.80
C LEU A 95 16.73 22.45 -4.17
N TRP A 96 16.79 23.52 -4.97
CA TRP A 96 17.21 24.83 -4.50
C TRP A 96 16.16 25.52 -3.62
N GLU A 97 14.86 25.37 -3.92
CA GLU A 97 13.77 25.84 -3.04
C GLU A 97 13.72 25.01 -1.74
N LEU A 98 14.08 23.72 -1.82
CA LEU A 98 14.14 22.84 -0.67
C LEU A 98 15.24 23.23 0.33
N PHE A 99 16.38 23.76 -0.15
CA PHE A 99 17.50 24.14 0.73
C PHE A 99 17.12 25.25 1.73
N TYR A 100 16.36 26.25 1.28
CA TYR A 100 15.85 27.31 2.16
C TYR A 100 14.83 26.81 3.19
N LEU A 101 14.17 25.69 2.89
CA LEU A 101 13.16 25.06 3.76
C LEU A 101 13.67 23.79 4.47
N ALA A 102 14.95 23.44 4.32
CA ALA A 102 15.52 22.20 4.82
C ALA A 102 15.48 22.13 6.35
N LEU A 103 15.73 23.25 7.03
CA LEU A 103 15.66 23.34 8.48
C LEU A 103 14.23 23.05 9.01
N PRO A 104 13.16 23.69 8.50
CA PRO A 104 11.77 23.29 8.79
C PRO A 104 11.48 21.81 8.50
N MET A 105 11.99 21.26 7.41
CA MET A 105 11.76 19.85 7.06
C MET A 105 12.36 18.88 8.07
N ILE A 106 13.59 19.11 8.54
CA ILE A 106 14.23 18.25 9.55
C ILE A 106 13.41 18.26 10.85
N VAL A 107 12.97 19.45 11.29
CA VAL A 107 12.14 19.58 12.50
C VAL A 107 10.82 18.83 12.34
N MET A 108 10.16 18.94 11.19
CA MET A 108 8.93 18.19 10.92
C MET A 108 9.15 16.68 10.90
N LEU A 109 10.21 16.19 10.25
CA LEU A 109 10.50 14.75 10.19
C LEU A 109 10.80 14.16 11.56
N VAL A 110 11.59 14.85 12.39
CA VAL A 110 11.86 14.43 13.77
C VAL A 110 10.57 14.42 14.59
N SER A 111 9.77 15.49 14.50
CA SER A 111 8.48 15.60 15.19
C SER A 111 7.54 14.45 14.78
N GLN A 112 7.38 14.22 13.47
CA GLN A 112 6.55 13.13 12.93
C GLN A 112 7.04 11.76 13.39
N THR A 113 8.36 11.52 13.41
CA THR A 113 8.93 10.26 13.87
C THR A 113 8.62 10.01 15.35
N ILE A 114 8.76 11.03 16.20
CA ILE A 114 8.43 10.93 17.63
C ILE A 114 6.93 10.68 17.82
N LEU A 115 6.08 11.49 17.17
CA LEU A 115 4.63 11.36 17.24
C LEU A 115 4.17 9.97 16.79
N MET A 116 4.77 9.47 15.70
CA MET A 116 4.43 8.16 15.17
C MET A 116 4.88 7.03 16.09
N GLY A 117 6.07 7.12 16.68
CA GLY A 117 6.54 6.16 17.68
C GLY A 117 5.63 6.11 18.91
N VAL A 118 5.19 7.28 19.41
CA VAL A 118 4.26 7.37 20.53
C VAL A 118 2.89 6.79 20.16
N PHE A 119 2.37 7.13 18.97
CA PHE A 119 1.09 6.60 18.47
C PHE A 119 1.11 5.08 18.32
N ALA A 120 2.17 4.55 17.72
CA ALA A 120 2.38 3.12 17.54
C ALA A 120 2.40 2.37 18.89
N TYR A 121 3.14 2.88 19.87
CA TYR A 121 3.24 2.25 21.18
C TYR A 121 1.98 2.39 22.04
N ILE A 122 1.42 3.60 22.16
CA ILE A 122 0.31 3.87 23.08
C ILE A 122 -1.03 3.43 22.51
N VAL A 123 -1.27 3.69 21.22
CA VAL A 123 -2.54 3.38 20.57
C VAL A 123 -2.45 1.98 20.00
N VAL A 124 -1.65 1.76 18.96
CA VAL A 124 -1.70 0.53 18.15
C VAL A 124 -1.32 -0.71 18.98
N PHE A 125 -0.17 -0.70 19.63
CA PHE A 125 0.32 -1.85 20.39
C PHE A 125 -0.56 -2.18 21.61
N ARG A 126 -1.16 -1.16 22.24
CA ARG A 126 -2.00 -1.35 23.43
C ARG A 126 -3.43 -1.78 23.09
N THR A 127 -4.04 -1.25 22.03
CA THR A 127 -5.39 -1.64 21.61
C THR A 127 -5.40 -3.06 21.05
N MET A 128 -4.30 -3.48 20.43
CA MET A 128 -4.20 -4.75 19.71
C MET A 128 -3.74 -5.93 20.60
N GLY A 129 -3.72 -5.74 21.93
CA GLY A 129 -3.52 -6.83 22.89
C GLY A 129 -2.07 -7.22 23.17
N ARG A 130 -1.08 -6.42 22.75
CA ARG A 130 0.35 -6.57 23.08
C ARG A 130 0.99 -7.91 22.69
N ASN A 131 0.48 -8.56 21.65
CA ASN A 131 1.03 -9.81 21.13
C ASN A 131 2.00 -9.56 19.96
N TYR A 132 2.64 -10.62 19.48
CA TYR A 132 3.51 -10.54 18.29
C TYR A 132 2.80 -9.94 17.07
N GLU A 133 1.55 -10.32 16.82
CA GLU A 133 0.73 -9.72 15.75
C GLU A 133 0.52 -8.21 15.95
N ALA A 134 0.39 -7.75 17.20
CA ALA A 134 0.30 -6.33 17.52
C ALA A 134 1.62 -5.61 17.22
N ALA A 135 2.77 -6.27 17.40
CA ALA A 135 4.07 -5.71 17.05
C ALA A 135 4.24 -5.61 15.52
N VAL A 136 3.90 -6.66 14.77
CA VAL A 136 3.92 -6.68 13.30
C VAL A 136 2.97 -5.62 12.72
N PHE A 137 1.75 -5.53 13.25
CA PHE A 137 0.80 -4.51 12.79
C PHE A 137 1.23 -3.09 13.18
N SER A 138 1.83 -2.92 14.36
CA SER A 138 2.40 -1.63 14.76
C SER A 138 3.56 -1.20 13.86
N SER A 139 4.42 -2.13 13.41
CA SER A 139 5.50 -1.82 12.47
C SER A 139 4.95 -1.41 11.10
N ALA A 140 3.86 -2.04 10.67
CA ALA A 140 3.18 -1.70 9.43
C ALA A 140 2.54 -0.31 9.49
N MET A 141 1.85 -0.01 10.59
CA MET A 141 1.27 1.31 10.79
C MET A 141 2.36 2.38 10.76
N CYS A 142 3.50 2.16 11.41
CA CYS A 142 4.69 3.02 11.31
C CYS A 142 5.18 3.20 9.87
N GLY A 143 5.30 2.11 9.11
CA GLY A 143 5.75 2.15 7.71
C GLY A 143 4.78 2.92 6.80
N PHE A 144 3.48 2.68 6.97
CA PHE A 144 2.42 3.40 6.25
C PHE A 144 2.44 4.89 6.59
N GLY A 145 2.47 5.24 7.88
CA GLY A 145 2.41 6.63 8.36
C GLY A 145 3.64 7.49 8.05
N MET A 146 4.80 6.87 7.82
CA MET A 146 6.03 7.58 7.43
C MET A 146 6.29 7.58 5.91
N GLY A 147 5.44 6.96 5.10
CA GLY A 147 5.65 6.95 3.66
C GLY A 147 4.46 6.42 2.86
N SER A 148 4.39 5.11 2.70
CA SER A 148 3.39 4.47 1.85
C SER A 148 3.11 3.03 2.28
N THR A 149 2.09 2.42 1.68
CA THR A 149 1.74 1.01 1.91
C THR A 149 2.90 0.05 1.62
N ALA A 150 3.78 0.35 0.65
CA ALA A 150 4.93 -0.50 0.36
C ALA A 150 5.93 -0.54 1.52
N ASN A 151 6.11 0.58 2.23
CA ASN A 151 6.95 0.62 3.43
C ASN A 151 6.31 -0.15 4.59
N ALA A 152 4.97 -0.20 4.64
CA ALA A 152 4.25 -0.99 5.64
C ALA A 152 4.49 -2.49 5.42
N ILE A 153 4.39 -2.97 4.17
CA ILE A 153 4.63 -4.37 3.80
C ILE A 153 6.09 -4.75 4.10
N ALA A 154 7.05 -3.93 3.68
CA ALA A 154 8.46 -4.16 3.97
C ALA A 154 8.76 -4.26 5.49
N ASN A 155 8.09 -3.44 6.31
CA ASN A 155 8.22 -3.51 7.77
C ASN A 155 7.57 -4.75 8.39
N MET A 156 6.44 -5.23 7.83
CA MET A 156 5.81 -6.47 8.28
C MET A 156 6.68 -7.67 7.92
N ASP A 157 7.21 -7.70 6.70
CA ASP A 157 8.09 -8.77 6.22
C ASP A 157 9.41 -8.80 7.00
N ALA A 158 9.98 -7.65 7.34
CA ALA A 158 11.21 -7.58 8.14
C ALA A 158 11.04 -8.13 9.57
N LEU A 159 9.82 -8.12 10.11
CA LEU A 159 9.53 -8.71 11.42
C LEU A 159 9.07 -10.16 11.34
N THR A 160 8.51 -10.58 10.21
CA THR A 160 7.92 -11.92 10.00
C THR A 160 8.91 -12.91 9.40
N ASN A 161 9.98 -12.44 8.75
CA ASN A 161 11.16 -13.23 8.38
C ASN A 161 11.99 -13.64 9.60
#